data_AF-A0A7K4EXC6-F1
#
_entry.id   AF-A0A7K4EXC6-F1
#
_cell.length_a   1.000
_cell.length_b   1.000
_cell.length_c   1.000
_cell.angle_alpha   90.00
_cell.angle_beta   90.00
_cell.angle_gamma   90.00
#
_symmetry.space_group_name_H-M   'P 1'
#
loop_
_entity.id
_entity.type
_entity.pdbx_description
1 polymer ?
#
loop_
_entity_poly.entity_id
_entity_poly.type
_entity_poly.pdbx_seq_one_letter_code
_entity_poly.pdbx_strand_id
1 'polypeptide(L)'
;PTGIGVLWVKKSVLETMVPFHGGGDMIREVHKYETTWNDLPYKFEAGTPNIADVVGLGAAIDYLTKIGMDNIREHEVELTKYAIEKLSAVKGLHIYGTKDISKRGGVISFNFADVHPHDVAQIIDEEGISVRSGHHCAQVLMERLNVAATSRASFYIYNTKQDIDILVNSLNIVAKVFKL
;
A
#
# COMPACT_ATOMS: atom_id res chain seq x y z
N PRO A 1 -10.41 -8.26 2.07
CA PRO A 1 -11.66 -7.47 2.03
C PRO A 1 -11.40 -6.04 2.52
N THR A 2 -12.25 -5.07 2.17
CA THR A 2 -12.21 -3.73 2.76
C THR A 2 -12.79 -3.75 4.18
N GLY A 3 -12.40 -2.81 5.06
CA GLY A 3 -13.03 -2.71 6.39
C GLY A 3 -12.53 -3.70 7.45
N ILE A 4 -11.40 -4.37 7.20
CA ILE A 4 -10.72 -5.23 8.17
C ILE A 4 -9.23 -4.86 8.28
N GLY A 5 -8.68 -4.95 9.48
CA GLY A 5 -7.26 -4.72 9.77
C GLY A 5 -6.82 -5.53 10.99
N VAL A 6 -5.52 -5.55 11.26
CA VAL A 6 -4.93 -6.29 12.38
C VAL A 6 -4.04 -5.36 13.19
N LEU A 7 -4.21 -5.37 14.51
CA LEU A 7 -3.30 -4.74 15.44
C LEU A 7 -2.51 -5.83 16.16
N TRP A 8 -1.21 -5.92 15.90
CA TRP A 8 -0.30 -6.77 16.67
C TRP A 8 0.39 -5.95 17.75
N VAL A 9 0.32 -6.43 18.99
CA VAL A 9 0.97 -5.80 20.14
C VAL A 9 1.60 -6.89 20.99
N LYS A 10 2.77 -6.60 21.59
CA LYS A 10 3.32 -7.46 22.63
C LYS A 10 2.31 -7.60 23.77
N LYS A 11 2.08 -8.84 24.22
CA LYS A 11 1.09 -9.15 25.26
C LYS A 11 1.24 -8.27 26.51
N SER A 12 2.47 -8.09 27.01
CA SER A 12 2.75 -7.28 28.20
C SER A 12 2.34 -5.81 28.06
N VAL A 13 2.34 -5.27 26.84
CA VAL A 13 1.84 -3.91 26.57
C VAL A 13 0.31 -3.94 26.55
N LEU A 14 -0.28 -4.90 25.84
CA LEU A 14 -1.74 -5.02 25.70
C LEU A 14 -2.47 -5.26 27.05
N GLU A 15 -1.82 -5.96 27.99
CA GLU A 15 -2.33 -6.16 29.35
C GLU A 15 -2.47 -4.85 30.13
N THR A 16 -1.54 -3.91 29.94
CA THR A 16 -1.51 -2.62 30.63
C THR A 16 -2.33 -1.53 29.94
N MET A 17 -2.71 -1.73 28.67
CA MET A 17 -3.57 -0.81 27.93
C MET A 17 -5.01 -0.83 28.46
N VAL A 18 -5.65 0.33 28.49
CA VAL A 18 -7.08 0.47 28.78
C VAL A 18 -7.89 0.21 27.50
N PRO A 19 -9.08 -0.43 27.58
CA PRO A 19 -9.93 -0.63 26.41
C PRO A 19 -10.30 0.69 25.74
N PHE A 20 -10.38 0.68 24.41
CA PHE A 20 -10.71 1.89 23.64
C PHE A 20 -12.21 2.02 23.38
N HIS A 21 -12.80 0.98 22.75
CA HIS A 21 -14.25 0.87 22.59
C HIS A 21 -14.86 0.05 23.73
N GLY A 22 -16.07 0.41 24.17
CA GLY A 22 -16.84 -0.33 25.17
C GLY A 22 -18.14 -0.87 24.59
N GLY A 23 -18.57 -2.05 25.03
CA GLY A 23 -19.79 -2.69 24.54
C GLY A 23 -19.85 -4.18 24.89
N GLY A 24 -20.69 -4.93 24.17
CA GLY A 24 -20.71 -6.39 24.25
C GLY A 24 -19.38 -7.03 23.81
N ASP A 25 -19.21 -8.31 24.11
CA ASP A 25 -18.02 -9.16 23.85
C ASP A 25 -16.71 -8.76 24.59
N MET A 26 -16.45 -7.46 24.79
CA MET A 26 -15.22 -6.97 25.43
C MET A 26 -15.28 -6.91 26.97
N ILE A 27 -16.49 -7.03 27.53
CA ILE A 27 -16.72 -7.12 28.98
C ILE A 27 -16.66 -8.57 29.47
N ARG A 28 -16.36 -8.75 30.75
CA ARG A 28 -16.57 -10.01 31.47
C ARG A 28 -17.84 -9.94 32.31
N GLU A 29 -17.97 -8.90 33.11
CA GLU A 29 -19.17 -8.62 33.90
C GLU A 29 -19.50 -7.12 33.85
N VAL A 30 -20.80 -6.81 33.83
CA VAL A 30 -21.32 -5.45 33.89
C VAL A 30 -22.34 -5.37 35.02
N HIS A 31 -22.08 -4.50 35.98
CA HIS A 31 -22.96 -4.18 37.10
C HIS A 31 -23.31 -2.69 37.07
N LYS A 32 -24.22 -2.24 37.94
CA LYS A 32 -24.72 -0.85 37.93
C LYS A 32 -23.60 0.21 38.08
N TYR A 33 -22.54 -0.11 38.82
CA TYR A 33 -21.46 0.84 39.17
C TYR A 33 -20.05 0.34 38.86
N GLU A 34 -19.92 -0.87 38.31
CA GLU A 34 -18.64 -1.50 38.04
C GLU A 34 -18.70 -2.36 36.79
N THR A 35 -17.56 -2.51 36.12
CA THR A 35 -17.41 -3.36 34.95
C THR A 35 -16.03 -3.97 34.98
N THR A 36 -15.94 -5.26 34.66
CA THR A 36 -14.68 -5.97 34.49
C THR A 36 -14.49 -6.32 33.02
N TRP A 37 -13.24 -6.33 32.57
CA TRP A 37 -12.90 -6.55 31.17
C TRP A 37 -12.70 -8.03 30.84
N ASN A 38 -12.97 -8.39 29.60
CA ASN A 38 -12.66 -9.72 29.07
C ASN A 38 -11.15 -9.94 28.97
N ASP A 39 -10.74 -11.19 28.74
CA ASP A 39 -9.35 -11.54 28.45
C ASP A 39 -8.92 -11.01 27.07
N LEU A 40 -7.61 -11.01 26.83
CA LEU A 40 -7.05 -10.69 25.52
C LEU A 40 -7.34 -11.83 24.54
N PRO A 41 -7.68 -11.56 23.26
CA PRO A 41 -7.76 -10.23 22.62
C PRO A 41 -9.11 -9.51 22.79
N TYR A 42 -10.17 -10.20 23.24
CA TYR A 42 -11.55 -9.71 23.26
C TYR A 42 -11.75 -8.39 24.00
N LYS A 43 -10.91 -8.08 25.00
CA LYS A 43 -10.83 -6.76 25.65
C LYS A 43 -10.82 -5.57 24.67
N PHE A 44 -10.34 -5.76 23.44
CA PHE A 44 -10.22 -4.71 22.41
C PHE A 44 -11.15 -4.91 21.20
N GLU A 45 -12.06 -5.88 21.25
CA GLU A 45 -12.97 -6.21 20.14
C GLU A 45 -14.42 -6.04 20.61
N ALA A 46 -14.84 -4.79 20.77
CA ALA A 46 -16.17 -4.44 21.28
C ALA A 46 -17.26 -4.65 20.22
N GLY A 47 -18.30 -5.40 20.59
CA GLY A 47 -19.48 -5.66 19.74
C GLY A 47 -19.22 -6.70 18.65
N THR A 48 -20.27 -6.96 17.86
CA THR A 48 -20.20 -7.95 16.78
C THR A 48 -19.10 -7.58 15.78
N PRO A 49 -18.10 -8.46 15.56
CA PRO A 49 -17.00 -8.16 14.66
C PRO A 49 -17.47 -8.19 13.20
N ASN A 50 -16.58 -7.76 12.29
CA ASN A 50 -16.80 -7.93 10.86
C ASN A 50 -16.54 -9.40 10.45
N ILE A 51 -17.47 -10.29 10.83
CA ILE A 51 -17.30 -11.76 10.80
C ILE A 51 -16.87 -12.26 9.42
N ALA A 52 -17.59 -11.86 8.36
CA ALA A 52 -17.33 -12.35 7.01
C ALA A 52 -15.95 -11.90 6.50
N ASP A 53 -15.54 -10.66 6.79
CA ASP A 53 -14.28 -10.13 6.31
C ASP A 53 -13.07 -10.63 7.13
N VAL A 54 -13.26 -11.00 8.40
CA VAL A 54 -12.26 -11.73 9.19
C VAL A 54 -11.97 -13.08 8.53
N VAL A 55 -13.01 -13.84 8.14
CA VAL A 55 -12.85 -15.10 7.42
C VAL A 55 -12.19 -14.86 6.05
N GLY A 56 -12.62 -13.83 5.32
CA GLY A 56 -12.03 -13.46 4.03
C GLY A 56 -10.56 -13.03 4.14
N LEU A 57 -10.16 -12.37 5.23
CA LEU A 57 -8.75 -12.07 5.52
C LEU A 57 -7.96 -13.35 5.81
N GLY A 58 -8.53 -14.29 6.56
CA GLY A 58 -7.93 -15.61 6.78
C GLY A 58 -7.62 -16.33 5.47
N ALA A 59 -8.58 -16.39 4.55
CA ALA A 59 -8.38 -16.98 3.23
C ALA A 59 -7.29 -16.25 2.40
N ALA A 60 -7.20 -14.92 2.52
CA ALA A 60 -6.14 -14.15 1.86
C ALA A 60 -4.75 -14.44 2.46
N ILE A 61 -4.64 -14.61 3.78
CA ILE A 61 -3.40 -15.02 4.45
C ILE A 61 -2.99 -16.42 3.99
N ASP A 62 -3.92 -17.37 3.95
CA ASP A 62 -3.66 -18.74 3.48
C ASP A 62 -3.17 -18.74 2.02
N TYR A 63 -3.79 -17.91 1.17
CA TYR A 63 -3.38 -17.74 -0.22
C TYR A 63 -1.92 -17.24 -0.34
N LEU A 64 -1.56 -16.19 0.40
CA LEU A 64 -0.18 -15.66 0.38
C LEU A 64 0.82 -16.64 1.01
N THR A 65 0.42 -17.32 2.09
CA THR A 65 1.25 -18.33 2.76
C THR A 65 1.53 -19.53 1.85
N LYS A 66 0.52 -19.96 1.08
CA LYS A 66 0.66 -21.05 0.10
C LYS A 66 1.62 -20.69 -1.04
N ILE A 67 1.65 -19.42 -1.48
CA ILE A 67 2.65 -18.94 -2.44
C ILE A 67 4.04 -18.91 -1.78
N GLY A 68 4.09 -18.52 -0.50
CA GLY A 68 5.32 -18.35 0.27
C GLY A 68 5.80 -16.90 0.23
N MET A 69 5.95 -16.29 1.41
CA MET A 69 6.31 -14.86 1.51
C MET A 69 7.70 -14.55 0.94
N ASP A 70 8.63 -15.51 0.99
CA ASP A 70 9.95 -15.36 0.37
C ASP A 70 9.86 -15.32 -1.16
N ASN A 71 9.06 -16.21 -1.77
CA ASN A 71 8.81 -16.20 -3.22
C ASN A 71 8.14 -14.90 -3.66
N ILE A 72 7.19 -14.39 -2.87
CA ILE A 72 6.55 -13.09 -3.10
C ILE A 72 7.58 -11.96 -3.07
N ARG A 73 8.47 -11.96 -2.08
CA ARG A 73 9.53 -10.97 -1.96
C ARG A 73 10.51 -11.03 -3.13
N GLU A 74 10.90 -12.22 -3.56
CA GLU A 74 11.78 -12.41 -4.71
C GLU A 74 11.15 -11.86 -6.00
N HIS A 75 9.88 -12.19 -6.27
CA HIS A 75 9.13 -11.66 -7.42
C HIS A 75 8.99 -10.13 -7.37
N GLU A 76 8.63 -9.58 -6.21
CA GLU A 76 8.54 -8.13 -6.00
C GLU A 76 9.89 -7.45 -6.27
N VAL A 77 10.99 -8.00 -5.78
CA VAL A 77 12.35 -7.50 -6.02
C VAL A 77 12.70 -7.53 -7.50
N GLU A 78 12.39 -8.63 -8.20
CA GLU A 78 12.63 -8.78 -9.63
C GLU A 78 11.87 -7.72 -10.44
N LEU A 79 10.57 -7.55 -10.19
CA LEU A 79 9.75 -6.54 -10.86
C LEU A 79 10.22 -5.13 -10.54
N THR A 80 10.54 -4.85 -9.27
CA THR A 80 11.01 -3.52 -8.85
C THR A 80 12.31 -3.15 -9.54
N LYS A 81 13.25 -4.10 -9.63
CA LYS A 81 14.52 -3.91 -10.32
C LYS A 81 14.30 -3.62 -11.81
N TYR A 82 13.46 -4.43 -12.47
CA TYR A 82 13.14 -4.26 -13.89
C TYR A 82 12.45 -2.91 -14.15
N ALA A 83 11.47 -2.53 -13.32
CA ALA A 83 10.77 -1.25 -13.45
C ALA A 83 11.69 -0.06 -13.25
N ILE A 84 12.59 -0.09 -12.26
CA ILE A 84 13.56 0.99 -12.06
C ILE A 84 14.49 1.11 -13.28
N GLU A 85 14.97 0.00 -13.81
CA GLU A 85 15.84 0.01 -15.00
C GLU A 85 15.12 0.65 -16.20
N LYS A 86 13.90 0.19 -16.51
CA LYS A 86 13.12 0.69 -17.65
C LYS A 86 12.68 2.14 -17.50
N LEU A 87 12.16 2.51 -16.32
CA LEU A 87 11.72 3.88 -16.06
C LEU A 87 12.91 4.85 -16.03
N SER A 88 14.08 4.43 -15.53
CA SER A 88 15.28 5.28 -15.57
C SER A 88 15.77 5.56 -16.99
N ALA A 89 15.42 4.72 -17.96
CA ALA A 89 15.74 4.95 -19.38
C ALA A 89 14.79 5.95 -20.05
N VAL A 90 13.64 6.27 -19.45
CA VAL A 90 12.71 7.28 -19.97
C VAL A 90 13.25 8.67 -19.64
N LYS A 91 13.73 9.38 -20.66
CA LYS A 91 14.24 10.75 -20.53
C LYS A 91 13.18 11.64 -19.89
N GLY A 92 13.56 12.39 -18.86
CA GLY A 92 12.69 13.32 -18.15
C GLY A 92 11.98 12.73 -16.92
N LEU A 93 12.04 11.41 -16.70
CA LEU A 93 11.56 10.84 -15.45
C LEU A 93 12.53 11.10 -14.29
N HIS A 94 11.96 11.47 -13.15
CA HIS A 94 12.64 11.55 -11.87
C HIS A 94 11.99 10.60 -10.87
N ILE A 95 12.72 9.57 -10.44
CA ILE A 95 12.24 8.55 -9.50
C ILE A 95 12.65 8.90 -8.07
N TYR A 96 11.71 8.83 -7.13
CA TYR A 96 11.94 9.07 -5.70
C TYR A 96 12.24 7.77 -4.94
N GLY A 97 12.94 7.89 -3.82
CA GLY A 97 13.26 6.79 -2.89
C GLY A 97 14.65 6.18 -3.08
N THR A 98 15.01 5.22 -2.22
CA THR A 98 16.33 4.58 -2.24
C THR A 98 16.60 3.82 -3.55
N LYS A 99 17.86 3.81 -4.00
CA LYS A 99 18.32 2.94 -5.13
C LYS A 99 18.68 1.53 -4.66
N ASP A 100 18.81 1.33 -3.36
CA ASP A 100 19.07 0.02 -2.76
C ASP A 100 17.80 -0.84 -2.82
N ILE A 101 17.77 -1.75 -3.80
CA ILE A 101 16.64 -2.66 -4.05
C ILE A 101 16.32 -3.53 -2.82
N SER A 102 17.33 -3.88 -2.01
CA SER A 102 17.11 -4.70 -0.82
C SER A 102 16.24 -4.00 0.22
N LYS A 103 16.25 -2.66 0.23
CA LYS A 103 15.50 -1.78 1.16
C LYS A 103 14.26 -1.15 0.52
N ARG A 104 13.92 -1.54 -0.71
CA ARG A 104 12.79 -1.00 -1.46
C ARG A 104 11.71 -2.07 -1.66
N GLY A 105 10.44 -1.67 -1.56
CA GLY A 105 9.29 -2.47 -1.98
C GLY A 105 8.85 -2.19 -3.42
N GLY A 106 7.79 -2.84 -3.87
CA GLY A 106 7.20 -2.78 -5.21
C GLY A 106 6.54 -1.45 -5.57
N VAL A 107 6.96 -0.33 -4.99
CA VAL A 107 6.34 0.98 -5.15
C VAL A 107 7.36 1.96 -5.73
N ILE A 108 6.97 2.61 -6.83
CA ILE A 108 7.80 3.59 -7.54
C ILE A 108 7.01 4.87 -7.69
N SER A 109 7.40 5.89 -6.91
CA SER A 109 6.94 7.27 -7.08
C SER A 109 7.86 8.01 -8.03
N PHE A 110 7.30 8.78 -8.96
CA PHE A 110 8.04 9.54 -9.96
C PHE A 110 7.33 10.82 -10.41
N ASN A 111 8.09 11.77 -10.94
CA ASN A 111 7.61 12.90 -11.73
C ASN A 111 8.19 12.83 -13.14
N PHE A 112 7.53 13.49 -14.09
CA PHE A 112 7.94 13.49 -15.50
C PHE A 112 8.11 14.92 -16.00
N ALA A 113 9.36 15.38 -16.03
CA ALA A 113 9.73 16.75 -16.39
C ALA A 113 8.81 17.76 -15.67
N ASP A 114 8.24 18.71 -16.41
CA ASP A 114 7.31 19.73 -15.89
C ASP A 114 5.84 19.33 -16.06
N VAL A 115 5.54 18.06 -16.40
CA VAL A 115 4.17 17.58 -16.56
C VAL A 115 3.55 17.30 -15.19
N HIS A 116 2.35 17.84 -14.96
CA HIS A 116 1.65 17.62 -13.71
C HIS A 116 1.29 16.12 -13.54
N PRO A 117 1.49 15.50 -12.37
CA PRO A 117 1.20 14.08 -12.16
C PRO A 117 -0.23 13.64 -12.49
N HIS A 118 -1.21 14.52 -12.34
CA HIS A 118 -2.60 14.23 -12.74
C HIS A 118 -2.74 14.07 -14.26
N ASP A 119 -2.05 14.88 -15.06
CA ASP A 119 -2.08 14.78 -16.52
C ASP A 119 -1.38 13.50 -16.99
N VAL A 120 -0.24 13.15 -16.37
CA VAL A 120 0.44 11.87 -16.63
C VAL A 120 -0.50 10.70 -16.36
N ALA A 121 -1.17 10.70 -15.20
CA ALA A 121 -2.08 9.63 -14.82
C ALA A 121 -3.29 9.53 -15.76
N GLN A 122 -3.87 10.67 -16.18
CA GLN A 122 -5.01 10.70 -17.08
C GLN A 122 -4.66 10.13 -18.46
N ILE A 123 -3.53 10.54 -19.04
CA ILE A 123 -3.13 10.07 -20.38
C ILE A 123 -2.83 8.56 -20.39
N ILE A 124 -2.15 8.04 -19.35
CA ILE A 124 -1.83 6.60 -19.34
C ILE A 124 -3.04 5.74 -18.96
N ASP A 125 -4.07 6.30 -18.30
CA ASP A 125 -5.35 5.63 -18.06
C ASP A 125 -6.08 5.34 -19.37
N GLU A 126 -5.98 6.23 -20.38
CA GLU A 126 -6.51 5.99 -21.73
C GLU A 126 -5.82 4.80 -22.44
N GLU A 127 -4.61 4.45 -22.02
CA GLU A 127 -3.86 3.26 -22.47
C GLU A 127 -4.16 2.01 -21.60
N GLY A 128 -5.12 2.10 -20.67
CA GLY A 128 -5.51 1.02 -19.77
C GLY A 128 -4.54 0.81 -18.59
N ILE A 129 -3.67 1.78 -18.29
CA ILE A 129 -2.71 1.71 -17.18
C ILE A 129 -3.18 2.52 -15.97
N SER A 130 -3.51 1.81 -14.90
CA SER A 130 -3.91 2.45 -13.64
C SER A 130 -2.70 2.76 -12.74
N VAL A 131 -2.42 4.05 -12.56
CA VAL A 131 -1.51 4.57 -11.53
C VAL A 131 -2.26 5.50 -10.58
N ARG A 132 -1.59 5.96 -9.51
CA ARG A 132 -2.13 7.01 -8.65
C ARG A 132 -1.28 8.26 -8.73
N SER A 133 -1.92 9.42 -8.80
CA SER A 133 -1.30 10.74 -8.69
C SER A 133 -1.75 11.45 -7.41
N GLY A 134 -0.91 12.34 -6.89
CA GLY A 134 -1.21 13.18 -5.71
C GLY A 134 -0.17 13.03 -4.60
N HIS A 135 -0.61 13.25 -3.36
CA HIS A 135 0.26 13.23 -2.17
C HIS A 135 0.38 11.84 -1.53
N HIS A 136 -0.43 10.85 -1.94
CA HIS A 136 -0.44 9.49 -1.38
C HIS A 136 -0.61 9.42 0.13
N CYS A 137 -1.40 10.35 0.69
CA CYS A 137 -1.56 10.53 2.14
C CYS A 137 -0.24 10.86 2.89
N ALA A 138 0.77 11.38 2.18
CA ALA A 138 2.09 11.73 2.71
C ALA A 138 2.50 13.18 2.37
N GLN A 139 1.61 14.14 2.62
CA GLN A 139 1.79 15.55 2.19
C GLN A 139 3.07 16.21 2.73
N VAL A 140 3.43 15.96 4.01
CA VAL A 140 4.67 16.48 4.60
C VAL A 140 5.92 15.96 3.89
N LEU A 141 5.88 14.74 3.33
CA LEU A 141 6.97 14.22 2.52
C LEU A 141 7.08 14.97 1.18
N MET A 142 5.95 15.36 0.58
CA MET A 142 5.94 16.16 -0.65
C MET A 142 6.54 17.55 -0.42
N GLU A 143 6.20 18.20 0.70
CA GLU A 143 6.80 19.46 1.14
C GLU A 143 8.32 19.33 1.30
N ARG A 144 8.79 18.27 1.97
CA ARG A 144 10.23 18.00 2.15
C ARG A 144 10.96 17.75 0.82
N LEU A 145 10.29 17.11 -0.14
CA LEU A 145 10.82 16.87 -1.48
C LEU A 145 10.67 18.10 -2.41
N ASN A 146 10.00 19.16 -1.93
CA ASN A 146 9.68 20.36 -2.69
C ASN A 146 8.95 20.07 -4.01
N VAL A 147 7.92 19.22 -3.96
CA VAL A 147 7.07 18.89 -5.10
C VAL A 147 5.60 19.01 -4.74
N ALA A 148 4.77 19.44 -5.68
CA ALA A 148 3.33 19.54 -5.47
C ALA A 148 2.68 18.17 -5.35
N ALA A 149 3.07 17.21 -6.19
CA ALA A 149 2.53 15.85 -6.19
C ALA A 149 3.53 14.89 -6.85
N THR A 150 3.22 13.58 -6.80
CA THR A 150 3.91 12.56 -7.59
C THR A 150 2.94 11.58 -8.24
N SER A 151 3.34 11.00 -9.36
CA SER A 151 2.73 9.77 -9.89
C SER A 151 3.34 8.56 -9.18
N ARG A 152 2.57 7.49 -9.02
CA ARG A 152 3.00 6.27 -8.31
C ARG A 152 2.46 5.02 -8.98
N ALA A 153 3.38 4.20 -9.47
CA ALA A 153 3.10 2.82 -9.86
C ALA A 153 3.45 1.89 -8.69
N SER A 154 2.55 0.96 -8.36
CA SER A 154 2.72 0.00 -7.27
C SER A 154 2.35 -1.39 -7.75
N PHE A 155 3.29 -2.32 -7.65
CA PHE A 155 3.20 -3.68 -8.16
C PHE A 155 2.86 -4.67 -7.04
N TYR A 156 2.24 -5.78 -7.43
CA TYR A 156 1.96 -6.89 -6.54
C TYR A 156 2.20 -8.24 -7.23
N ILE A 157 1.84 -9.34 -6.55
CA ILE A 157 2.12 -10.73 -6.95
C ILE A 157 1.61 -11.13 -8.34
N TYR A 158 0.57 -10.46 -8.84
CA TYR A 158 -0.05 -10.76 -10.13
C TYR A 158 0.50 -9.90 -11.27
N ASN A 159 1.35 -8.91 -10.97
CA ASN A 159 1.95 -8.08 -12.01
C ASN A 159 3.09 -8.79 -12.72
N THR A 160 3.38 -8.34 -13.93
CA THR A 160 4.40 -8.91 -14.81
C THR A 160 5.35 -7.84 -15.35
N LYS A 161 6.47 -8.27 -15.95
CA LYS A 161 7.37 -7.37 -16.70
C LYS A 161 6.68 -6.74 -17.90
N GLN A 162 5.70 -7.43 -18.49
CA GLN A 162 4.92 -6.89 -19.59
C GLN A 162 4.07 -5.70 -19.15
N ASP A 163 3.48 -5.72 -17.94
CA ASP A 163 2.76 -4.56 -17.40
C ASP A 163 3.67 -3.33 -17.29
N ILE A 164 4.93 -3.56 -16.90
CA ILE A 164 5.97 -2.52 -16.80
C ILE A 164 6.33 -1.98 -18.19
N ASP A 165 6.48 -2.86 -19.18
CA ASP A 165 6.78 -2.46 -20.56
C ASP A 165 5.63 -1.63 -21.15
N ILE A 166 4.37 -1.98 -20.88
CA ILE A 166 3.20 -1.20 -21.32
C ILE A 166 3.19 0.16 -20.62
N LEU A 167 3.43 0.23 -19.30
CA LEU A 167 3.56 1.50 -18.57
C LEU A 167 4.62 2.41 -19.19
N VAL A 168 5.79 1.87 -19.53
CA VAL A 168 6.89 2.63 -20.15
C VAL A 168 6.48 3.14 -21.54
N ASN A 169 5.79 2.33 -22.32
CA ASN A 169 5.25 2.74 -23.61
C ASN A 169 4.22 3.87 -23.49
N SER A 170 3.31 3.79 -22.50
CA SER A 170 2.33 4.86 -22.23
C SER A 170 3.02 6.15 -21.79
N LEU A 171 4.10 6.08 -21.01
CA LEU A 171 4.91 7.27 -20.67
C LEU A 171 5.58 7.88 -21.92
N ASN A 172 6.02 7.08 -22.89
CA ASN A 172 6.51 7.62 -24.16
C ASN A 172 5.42 8.34 -24.97
N ILE A 173 4.14 8.00 -24.79
CA ILE A 173 3.02 8.74 -25.38
C ILE A 173 2.86 10.09 -24.68
N VAL A 174 2.91 10.12 -23.34
CA VAL A 174 2.93 11.38 -22.57
C VAL A 174 4.06 12.30 -23.06
N ALA A 175 5.26 11.76 -23.26
CA ALA A 175 6.40 12.52 -23.78
C ALA A 175 6.11 13.15 -25.15
N LYS A 176 5.41 12.44 -26.05
CA LYS A 176 5.02 12.98 -27.36
C LYS A 176 3.96 14.08 -27.25
N VAL A 177 2.97 13.91 -26.38
CA VAL A 177 1.90 14.89 -26.15
C VAL A 177 2.48 16.20 -25.62
N PHE A 178 3.40 16.13 -24.66
CA PHE A 178 4.04 17.30 -24.04
C PHE A 178 5.34 17.75 -24.70
N LYS A 179 5.81 17.06 -25.76
CA LYS A 179 7.01 17.39 -26.54
C LYS A 179 8.31 17.44 -25.71
N LEU A 180 8.55 16.40 -24.90
CA LEU A 180 9.70 16.26 -23.97
C LEU A 180 10.98 15.68 -24.63
#